data_AF-A0A0M3AJX7-F1
#
_entry.id   AF-A0A0M3AJX7-F1
#
_cell.length_a   1.000
_cell.length_b   1.000
_cell.length_c   1.000
_cell.angle_alpha   90.00
_cell.angle_beta   90.00
_cell.angle_gamma   90.00
#
_symmetry.space_group_name_H-M   'P 1'
#
loop_
_entity.id
_entity.type
_entity.pdbx_description
1 polymer ?
#
loop_
_entity_poly.entity_id
_entity_poly.type
_entity_poly.pdbx_seq_one_letter_code
_entity_poly.pdbx_strand_id
1 'polypeptide(L)'
;VAEIGAGLCCADLGLPNVLHDSHASYVGHWLGILRGDKTAIIHAAAKAEQAFTYLKSFGVDANLPGPMPGATTAPSEPAIAA
;
A
#
# COMPACT_ATOMS: atom_id res chain seq x y z
N VAL A 1 4.20 12.39 7.92
CA VAL A 1 3.68 12.02 6.57
C VAL A 1 4.54 10.93 5.96
N ALA A 2 5.79 11.20 5.54
CA ALA A 2 6.63 10.22 4.83
C ALA A 2 6.80 8.89 5.56
N GLU A 3 7.17 8.90 6.86
CA GLU A 3 7.33 7.67 7.66
C GLU A 3 6.04 6.84 7.77
N ILE A 4 4.90 7.51 7.94
CA ILE A 4 3.59 6.85 7.98
C ILE A 4 3.29 6.21 6.62
N GLY A 5 3.57 6.93 5.52
CA GLY A 5 3.41 6.42 4.15
C GLY A 5 4.34 5.24 3.86
N ALA A 6 5.60 5.31 4.28
CA ALA A 6 6.55 4.21 4.17
C ALA A 6 6.06 2.97 4.95
N GLY A 7 5.52 3.17 6.15
CA GLY A 7 4.85 2.10 6.92
C GLY A 7 3.70 1.43 6.18
N LEU A 8 2.81 2.21 5.58
CA LEU A 8 1.70 1.70 4.75
C LEU A 8 2.22 0.91 3.54
N CYS A 9 3.21 1.43 2.82
CA CYS A 9 3.84 0.73 1.71
C CYS A 9 4.52 -0.58 2.13
N CYS A 10 5.28 -0.56 3.22
CA CYS A 10 5.93 -1.76 3.75
C CYS A 10 4.89 -2.83 4.12
N ALA A 11 3.81 -2.44 4.80
CA ALA A 11 2.73 -3.35 5.16
C ALA A 11 2.05 -3.97 3.93
N ASP A 12 1.75 -3.16 2.92
CA ASP A 12 1.10 -3.61 1.68
C ASP A 12 1.97 -4.56 0.86
N LEU A 13 3.29 -4.34 0.85
CA LEU A 13 4.26 -5.15 0.12
C LEU A 13 4.81 -6.34 0.92
N GLY A 14 4.39 -6.53 2.17
CA GLY A 14 4.93 -7.55 3.06
C GLY A 14 6.41 -7.35 3.42
N LEU A 15 6.90 -6.12 3.38
CA LEU A 15 8.28 -5.75 3.68
C LEU A 15 8.44 -5.37 5.16
N PRO A 16 9.60 -5.66 5.77
CA PRO A 16 9.90 -5.20 7.11
C PRO A 16 9.97 -3.66 7.13
N ASN A 17 9.34 -3.04 8.13
CA ASN A 17 9.44 -1.62 8.39
C ASN A 17 10.45 -1.39 9.53
N VAL A 18 11.68 -0.99 9.20
CA VAL A 18 12.75 -0.78 10.18
C VAL A 18 13.04 0.71 10.30
N LEU A 19 13.01 1.21 11.53
CA LEU A 19 13.36 2.59 11.83
C LEU A 19 14.86 2.69 12.16
N HIS A 20 15.59 3.52 11.42
CA HIS A 20 17.00 3.82 11.68
C HIS A 20 17.16 5.01 12.66
N ASP A 21 18.18 4.99 13.52
CA ASP A 21 18.43 6.03 14.54
C ASP A 21 18.65 7.44 13.94
N SER A 22 19.09 7.52 12.68
CA SER A 22 19.24 8.81 11.97
C SER A 22 17.91 9.56 11.77
N HIS A 23 16.78 8.88 11.94
CA HIS A 23 15.43 9.46 11.80
C HIS A 23 14.95 10.17 13.09
N ALA A 24 15.60 10.02 14.23
CA ALA A 24 15.14 10.65 15.48
C ALA A 24 15.21 12.19 15.49
N SER A 25 15.98 12.79 14.58
CA SER A 25 16.18 14.24 14.50
C SER A 25 14.89 15.05 14.30
N TYR A 26 13.85 14.47 13.69
CA TYR A 26 12.56 15.13 13.51
C TYR A 26 11.64 15.05 14.73
N VAL A 27 11.90 14.19 15.71
CA VAL A 27 11.00 13.95 16.86
C VAL A 27 10.82 15.23 17.68
N GLY A 28 11.91 15.97 17.93
CA GLY A 28 11.85 17.25 18.63
C GLY A 28 10.98 18.29 17.90
N HIS A 29 11.07 18.35 16.57
CA HIS A 29 10.26 19.23 15.76
C HIS A 29 8.76 18.85 15.83
N TRP A 30 8.44 17.56 15.73
CA TRP A 30 7.06 17.07 15.86
C TRP A 30 6.46 17.32 17.24
N LEU A 31 7.25 17.23 18.32
CA LEU A 31 6.79 17.58 19.66
C LEU A 31 6.39 19.06 19.76
N GLY A 32 7.09 19.95 19.06
CA GLY A 32 6.72 21.36 18.96
C GLY A 32 5.37 21.55 18.25
N ILE A 33 5.20 20.91 17.10
CA ILE A 33 3.94 20.94 16.33
C ILE A 33 2.78 20.41 17.18
N LEU A 34 2.93 19.25 17.81
CA LEU A 34 1.86 18.59 18.57
C LEU A 34 1.45 19.34 19.84
N ARG A 35 2.33 20.17 20.39
CA ARG A 35 1.99 21.08 21.50
C ARG A 35 1.10 22.23 21.03
N GLY A 36 1.33 22.75 19.82
CA GLY A 36 0.51 23.81 19.21
C GLY A 36 -0.77 23.31 18.58
N ASP A 37 -0.74 22.10 18.02
CA ASP A 37 -1.87 21.47 17.33
C ASP A 37 -1.87 19.95 17.56
N LYS A 38 -2.81 19.49 18.40
CA LYS A 38 -2.98 18.07 18.72
C LYS A 38 -3.54 17.26 17.55
N THR A 39 -4.19 17.89 16.58
CA THR A 39 -4.77 17.20 15.41
C THR A 39 -3.78 17.08 14.26
N ALA A 40 -2.61 17.72 14.34
CA ALA A 40 -1.58 17.66 13.31
C ALA A 40 -1.19 16.22 12.92
N ILE A 41 -1.21 15.28 13.87
CA ILE A 41 -0.95 13.86 13.58
C ILE A 41 -2.02 13.22 12.69
N ILE A 42 -3.29 13.59 12.88
CA ILE A 42 -4.41 13.09 12.08
C ILE A 42 -4.31 13.63 10.65
N HIS A 43 -3.97 14.91 10.51
CA HIS A 43 -3.76 15.53 9.20
C HIS A 43 -2.57 14.91 8.47
N ALA A 44 -1.48 14.64 9.21
CA ALA A 44 -0.30 13.96 8.66
C ALA A 44 -0.62 12.53 8.21
N ALA A 45 -1.47 11.81 8.95
CA ALA A 45 -1.95 10.47 8.58
C ALA A 45 -2.83 10.51 7.32
N ALA A 46 -3.81 11.42 7.25
CA ALA A 46 -4.66 11.59 6.08
C ALA A 46 -3.85 11.89 4.81
N LYS A 47 -2.83 12.76 4.89
CA LYS A 47 -1.93 13.01 3.75
C LYS A 47 -1.07 11.80 3.40
N ALA A 48 -0.66 11.00 4.37
CA ALA A 48 0.09 9.77 4.12
C ALA A 48 -0.78 8.75 3.37
N GLU A 49 -2.03 8.58 3.77
CA GLU A 49 -3.00 7.70 3.11
C GLU A 49 -3.29 8.14 1.67
N GLN A 50 -3.46 9.45 1.44
CA GLN A 50 -3.60 10.00 0.09
C GLN A 50 -2.40 9.68 -0.80
N ALA A 51 -1.18 9.89 -0.29
CA ALA A 51 0.04 9.59 -1.02
C ALA A 51 0.18 8.08 -1.29
N PHE A 52 -0.11 7.24 -0.29
CA PHE A 52 -0.12 5.78 -0.44
C PHE A 52 -1.12 5.32 -1.51
N THR A 53 -2.36 5.81 -1.46
CA THR A 53 -3.40 5.49 -2.46
C THR A 53 -2.97 5.91 -3.86
N TYR A 54 -2.39 7.11 -3.99
CA TYR A 54 -1.83 7.58 -5.24
C TYR A 54 -0.72 6.64 -5.76
N LEU A 55 0.24 6.27 -4.92
CA LEU A 55 1.32 5.35 -5.31
C LEU A 55 0.77 3.97 -5.72
N LYS A 56 -0.22 3.45 -4.99
CA LYS A 56 -0.87 2.17 -5.33
C LYS A 56 -1.54 2.19 -6.69
N SER A 57 -2.03 3.34 -7.15
CA SER A 57 -2.65 3.44 -8.48
C SER A 57 -1.69 3.18 -9.65
N PHE A 58 -0.38 3.19 -9.41
CA PHE A 58 0.65 2.86 -10.41
C PHE A 58 1.20 1.43 -10.30
N GLY A 59 0.85 0.69 -9.25
CA GLY A 59 1.27 -0.71 -9.10
C GLY A 59 0.50 -1.62 -10.04
N VAL A 60 1.17 -2.64 -10.60
CA VAL A 60 0.46 -3.76 -11.23
C VAL A 60 -0.10 -4.64 -10.10
N ASP A 61 -1.35 -5.10 -10.22
CA ASP A 61 -1.89 -6.08 -9.29
C ASP A 61 -1.00 -7.34 -9.32
N ALA A 62 -0.09 -7.48 -8.37
CA ALA A 62 0.76 -8.65 -8.23
C ALA A 62 -0.07 -9.92 -7.90
N ASN A 63 -1.37 -9.75 -7.62
CA ASN A 63 -2.34 -10.81 -7.38
C ASN A 63 -3.27 -11.09 -8.59
N LEU A 64 -3.00 -10.52 -9.78
CA LEU A 64 -3.57 -11.11 -10.99
C LEU A 64 -2.87 -12.46 -11.19
N PRO A 65 -3.58 -13.61 -11.20
CA PRO A 65 -3.00 -14.81 -11.76
C PRO A 65 -2.58 -14.44 -13.19
N GLY A 66 -1.28 -14.54 -13.49
CA GLY A 66 -0.80 -14.44 -14.86
C GLY A 66 -1.61 -15.41 -15.75
N PRO A 67 -1.69 -15.18 -17.07
CA PRO A 67 -2.51 -16.00 -17.95
C PRO A 67 -2.20 -17.48 -17.69
N MET A 68 -3.17 -18.19 -17.10
CA MET A 68 -3.00 -19.57 -16.70
C MET A 68 -2.65 -20.37 -17.96
N PRO A 69 -1.47 -21.01 -18.04
CA PRO A 69 -1.12 -21.86 -19.17
C PRO A 69 -2.00 -23.11 -19.07
N GLY A 70 -3.20 -23.04 -19.66
CA GLY A 70 -4.20 -24.08 -19.48
C GLY A 70 -5.65 -23.68 -19.73
N ALA A 71 -5.97 -22.41 -20.00
CA ALA A 71 -7.28 -22.05 -20.58
C ALA A 71 -7.34 -22.44 -22.07
N THR A 72 -6.96 -23.68 -22.38
CA THR A 72 -7.33 -24.32 -23.64
C THR A 72 -8.80 -24.65 -23.54
N THR A 73 -9.57 -23.94 -24.35
CA THR A 73 -10.96 -24.19 -24.69
C THR A 73 -11.35 -25.66 -24.54
N ALA A 74 -12.20 -25.99 -23.57
CA ALA A 74 -12.96 -27.22 -23.65
C ALA A 74 -13.90 -27.08 -24.87
N PRO A 75 -13.84 -27.99 -25.86
CA PRO A 75 -14.83 -27.97 -26.93
C PRO A 75 -16.19 -28.30 -26.29
N SER A 76 -17.17 -27.43 -26.50
CA SER A 76 -18.57 -27.71 -26.22
C SER A 76 -19.00 -28.92 -27.05
N GLU A 77 -19.17 -30.05 -26.38
CA GLU A 77 -19.68 -31.29 -26.97
C GLU A 77 -21.13 -31.05 -27.46
N PRO A 78 -21.48 -31.40 -28.72
CA PRO A 78 -22.84 -31.21 -29.20
C PRO A 78 -23.73 -32.28 -28.57
N ALA A 79 -24.76 -31.84 -27.83
CA ALA A 79 -25.82 -32.72 -27.36
C ALA A 79 -26.60 -33.29 -28.57
N ILE A 80 -26.27 -34.52 -28.96
CA ILE A 80 -27.10 -35.37 -29.83
C ILE A 80 -27.21 -36.77 -29.22
N ALA A 81 -28.38 -37.05 -28.65
CA ALA A 81 -28.95 -38.39 -28.46
C ALA A 81 -30.45 -38.23 -28.80
N ALA A 82 -30.90 -38.72 -29.97
CA ALA A 82 -31.42 -40.08 -30.19
C ALA A 82 -32.82 -40.26 -29.58
#